data_AF-A0A951I4W7-F1
#
_entry.id   AF-A0A951I4W7-F1
#
_cell.length_a   1.000
_cell.length_b   1.000
_cell.length_c   1.000
_cell.angle_alpha   90.00
_cell.angle_beta   90.00
_cell.angle_gamma   90.00
#
_symmetry.space_group_name_H-M   'P 1'
#
loop_
_entity.id
_entity.type
_entity.pdbx_description
1 polymer ?
#
loop_
_entity_poly.entity_id
_entity_poly.type
_entity_poly.pdbx_seq_one_letter_code
_entity_poly.pdbx_strand_id
1 'polypeptide(L)'
;MQTQPPAAAQEKIHRYPCPACGANLLYEPKDGFLACPYCGHQERIPQTAEQIEERSYEQYLHVRPGQLEQLAQGALEVQCQSCGALVTFTPPEVARQCDFCGAQIVAQPKAADPILAPEGVLPFRITQQQASASLRQWLSSRWFAPNALKHFAQPDAIHGIYIPFWTYDTNTQSYYTGERGEHYYVTETYTDRDSQGNSVQRTRQVRHTRWYDASGTVTRWFDDILVPATASLPQNRLEALEPWDLAELKPYDPAFLSGYKAQRYQVDLA
;
A
#
# COMPACT_ATOMS: atom_id res chain seq x y z
N MET A 1 -51.10 -18.73 -17.94
CA MET A 1 -49.69 -18.47 -18.27
C MET A 1 -48.93 -18.40 -16.97
N GLN A 2 -48.19 -19.46 -16.62
CA GLN A 2 -47.34 -19.48 -15.43
C GLN A 2 -46.05 -18.77 -15.78
N THR A 3 -45.80 -17.62 -15.15
CA THR A 3 -44.54 -16.90 -15.27
C THR A 3 -43.46 -17.67 -14.52
N GLN A 4 -42.50 -18.20 -15.26
CA GLN A 4 -41.28 -18.80 -14.74
C GLN A 4 -40.53 -17.76 -13.89
N PRO A 5 -40.06 -18.11 -12.67
CA PRO A 5 -39.18 -17.23 -11.92
C PRO A 5 -37.89 -16.97 -12.73
N PRO A 6 -37.31 -15.75 -12.70
CA PRO A 6 -36.02 -15.52 -13.31
C PRO A 6 -34.99 -16.47 -12.70
N ALA A 7 -34.19 -17.11 -13.54
CA ALA A 7 -33.11 -17.98 -13.11
C ALA A 7 -32.18 -17.20 -12.16
N ALA A 8 -32.06 -17.68 -10.92
CA ALA A 8 -31.11 -17.13 -9.96
C ALA A 8 -29.71 -17.17 -10.57
N ALA A 9 -29.08 -16.00 -10.71
CA ALA A 9 -27.67 -15.91 -11.07
C ALA A 9 -26.88 -16.70 -10.03
N GLN A 10 -26.14 -17.72 -10.48
CA GLN A 10 -25.44 -18.66 -9.60
C GLN A 10 -24.40 -17.92 -8.76
N GLU A 11 -24.64 -17.95 -7.45
CA GLU A 11 -23.86 -17.36 -6.37
C GLU A 11 -22.48 -18.02 -6.30
N LYS A 12 -21.41 -17.23 -6.50
CA LYS A 12 -20.02 -17.67 -6.32
C LYS A 12 -19.45 -17.00 -5.08
N ILE A 13 -19.72 -17.59 -3.91
CA ILE A 13 -18.88 -17.36 -2.73
C ILE A 13 -17.57 -18.11 -2.99
N HIS A 14 -16.46 -17.38 -3.13
CA HIS A 14 -15.12 -17.98 -3.28
C HIS A 14 -14.70 -18.61 -1.94
N ARG A 15 -15.18 -19.83 -1.68
CA ARG A 15 -14.69 -20.69 -0.62
C ARG A 15 -13.65 -21.61 -1.22
N TYR A 16 -12.55 -21.79 -0.51
CA TYR A 16 -11.48 -22.71 -0.86
C TYR A 16 -11.55 -23.92 0.08
N PRO A 17 -12.49 -24.87 -0.10
CA PRO A 17 -12.59 -26.02 0.79
C PRO A 17 -11.43 -26.98 0.57
N CYS A 18 -10.82 -27.44 1.65
CA CYS A 18 -9.76 -28.44 1.62
C CYS A 18 -10.30 -29.77 1.09
N PRO A 19 -9.72 -30.35 0.03
CA PRO A 19 -10.17 -31.63 -0.52
C PRO A 19 -9.98 -32.82 0.45
N ALA A 20 -9.07 -32.69 1.42
CA ALA A 20 -8.77 -33.76 2.38
C ALA A 20 -9.70 -33.78 3.60
N CYS A 21 -10.19 -32.63 4.08
CA CYS A 21 -10.97 -32.56 5.33
C CYS A 21 -12.17 -31.59 5.31
N GLY A 22 -12.36 -30.83 4.24
CA GLY A 22 -13.47 -29.89 4.09
C GLY A 22 -13.32 -28.55 4.81
N ALA A 23 -12.26 -28.35 5.61
CA ALA A 23 -11.97 -27.05 6.23
C ALA A 23 -11.54 -26.00 5.18
N ASN A 24 -11.72 -24.71 5.46
CA ASN A 24 -11.27 -23.66 4.53
C ASN A 24 -9.73 -23.59 4.48
N LEU A 25 -9.18 -23.56 3.27
CA LEU A 25 -7.78 -23.28 3.02
C LEU A 25 -7.52 -21.78 3.19
N LEU A 26 -6.40 -21.44 3.81
CA LEU A 26 -5.95 -20.07 4.05
C LEU A 26 -4.71 -19.77 3.21
N TYR A 27 -4.56 -18.53 2.74
CA TYR A 27 -3.35 -18.12 2.04
C TYR A 27 -2.16 -18.11 2.99
N GLU A 28 -1.11 -18.85 2.63
CA GLU A 28 0.17 -18.84 3.33
C GLU A 28 1.15 -17.90 2.60
N PRO A 29 1.62 -16.82 3.25
CA PRO A 29 2.66 -15.95 2.72
C PRO A 29 3.90 -16.73 2.28
N LYS A 30 4.72 -16.13 1.42
CA LYS A 30 6.03 -16.64 0.94
C LYS A 30 5.98 -17.66 -0.19
N ASP A 31 5.07 -18.64 -0.14
CA ASP A 31 5.15 -19.78 -1.07
C ASP A 31 4.05 -19.76 -2.16
N GLY A 32 3.02 -18.91 -2.02
CA GLY A 32 1.94 -18.81 -3.01
C GLY A 32 0.96 -19.99 -2.95
N PHE A 33 0.75 -20.54 -1.75
CA PHE A 33 -0.13 -21.68 -1.52
C PHE A 33 -1.33 -21.28 -0.66
N LEU A 34 -2.41 -22.02 -0.87
CA LEU A 34 -3.50 -22.19 0.06
C LEU A 34 -3.18 -23.39 0.95
N ALA A 35 -3.12 -23.20 2.26
CA ALA A 35 -2.80 -24.23 3.25
C ALA A 35 -3.99 -24.49 4.19
N CYS A 36 -4.27 -25.76 4.46
CA CYS A 36 -5.27 -26.16 5.44
C CYS A 36 -4.67 -26.10 6.85
N PRO A 37 -5.21 -25.28 7.76
CA PRO A 37 -4.69 -25.19 9.13
C PRO A 37 -4.96 -26.44 9.98
N TYR A 38 -5.83 -27.35 9.51
CA TYR A 38 -6.25 -28.54 10.29
C TYR A 38 -5.54 -29.82 9.88
N CYS A 39 -5.37 -30.07 8.58
CA CYS A 39 -4.77 -31.32 8.09
C CYS A 39 -3.44 -31.12 7.36
N GLY A 40 -3.00 -29.87 7.15
CA GLY A 40 -1.73 -29.56 6.49
C GLY A 40 -1.73 -29.74 4.96
N HIS A 41 -2.89 -30.02 4.34
CA HIS A 41 -3.00 -30.03 2.88
C HIS A 41 -2.60 -28.66 2.30
N GLN A 42 -1.85 -28.67 1.20
CA GLN A 42 -1.43 -27.46 0.48
C GLN A 42 -1.80 -27.57 -0.99
N GLU A 43 -2.31 -26.47 -1.53
CA GLU A 43 -2.63 -26.30 -2.94
C GLU A 43 -1.99 -25.02 -3.45
N ARG A 44 -1.36 -25.06 -4.62
CA ARG A 44 -0.71 -23.88 -5.20
C ARG A 44 -1.77 -22.97 -5.80
N ILE A 45 -1.72 -21.67 -5.51
CA ILE A 45 -2.55 -20.69 -6.22
C ILE A 45 -2.11 -20.73 -7.69
N PRO A 46 -3.02 -20.98 -8.64
CA PRO A 46 -2.68 -21.02 -10.05
C PRO A 46 -1.98 -19.73 -10.45
N GLN A 47 -0.80 -19.83 -11.05
CA GLN A 47 -0.20 -18.68 -11.69
C GLN A 47 -0.90 -18.52 -13.03
N THR A 48 -1.82 -17.57 -13.11
CA THR A 48 -2.40 -17.16 -14.39
C THR A 48 -1.26 -16.58 -15.25
N ALA A 49 -1.30 -16.88 -16.54
CA ALA A 49 -0.40 -16.25 -17.52
C ALA A 49 -0.86 -14.83 -17.88
N GLU A 50 -1.93 -14.35 -17.25
CA GLU A 50 -2.43 -12.99 -17.38
C GLU A 50 -1.35 -12.03 -16.89
N GLN A 51 -1.17 -10.94 -17.62
CA GLN A 51 -0.30 -9.86 -17.22
C GLN A 51 -1.18 -8.72 -16.71
N ILE A 52 -0.69 -7.98 -15.73
CA ILE A 52 -1.32 -6.74 -15.33
C ILE A 52 -1.13 -5.77 -16.50
N GLU A 53 -2.25 -5.30 -17.06
CA GLU A 53 -2.23 -4.42 -18.23
C GLU A 53 -2.36 -2.97 -17.78
N GLU A 54 -1.40 -2.13 -18.13
CA GLU A 54 -1.54 -0.68 -17.94
C GLU A 54 -2.71 -0.15 -18.77
N ARG A 55 -3.57 0.63 -18.10
CA ARG A 55 -4.78 1.19 -18.71
C ARG A 55 -4.57 2.68 -18.99
N SER A 56 -5.05 3.12 -20.15
CA SER A 56 -5.18 4.56 -20.42
C SER A 56 -6.11 5.19 -19.37
N TYR A 57 -5.58 6.16 -18.61
CA TYR A 57 -6.33 6.84 -17.55
C TYR A 57 -7.69 7.37 -18.04
N GLU A 58 -7.69 8.09 -19.17
CA GLU A 58 -8.90 8.68 -19.76
C GLU A 58 -9.96 7.62 -20.13
N GLN A 59 -9.52 6.45 -20.60
CA GLN A 59 -10.42 5.35 -20.93
C GLN A 59 -10.96 4.65 -19.68
N TYR A 60 -10.14 4.58 -18.64
CA TYR A 60 -10.45 3.87 -17.40
C TYR A 60 -11.29 4.69 -16.41
N LEU A 61 -11.25 6.02 -16.52
CA LEU A 61 -12.16 6.94 -15.81
C LEU A 61 -13.65 6.67 -16.10
N HIS A 62 -13.95 6.17 -17.30
CA HIS A 62 -15.32 5.82 -17.69
C HIS A 62 -15.65 4.39 -17.28
N VAL A 63 -15.83 4.17 -15.97
CA VAL A 63 -16.17 2.86 -15.40
C VAL A 63 -17.40 2.27 -16.08
N ARG A 64 -17.21 1.14 -16.76
CA ARG A 64 -18.28 0.40 -17.42
C ARG A 64 -18.92 -0.57 -16.43
N PRO A 65 -20.22 -0.88 -16.56
CA PRO A 65 -20.92 -1.82 -15.65
C PRO A 65 -20.25 -3.20 -15.51
N GLY A 66 -19.46 -3.64 -16.50
CA GLY A 66 -18.73 -4.91 -16.47
C GLY A 66 -17.34 -4.86 -15.79
N GLN A 67 -16.88 -3.69 -15.35
CA GLN A 67 -15.61 -3.54 -14.60
C GLN A 67 -15.84 -3.49 -13.09
N LEU A 68 -17.11 -3.41 -12.68
CA LEU A 68 -17.50 -3.41 -11.28
C LEU A 68 -17.71 -4.85 -10.81
N GLU A 69 -16.94 -5.26 -9.82
CA GLU A 69 -17.05 -6.55 -9.18
C GLU A 69 -17.27 -6.40 -7.67
N GLN A 70 -17.97 -7.36 -7.08
CA GLN A 70 -17.97 -7.51 -5.63
C GLN A 70 -16.72 -8.27 -5.22
N LEU A 71 -15.86 -7.66 -4.40
CA LEU A 71 -14.65 -8.31 -3.84
C LEU A 71 -14.96 -9.68 -3.23
N ALA A 72 -16.12 -9.81 -2.59
CA ALA A 72 -16.71 -11.08 -2.20
C ALA A 72 -18.24 -10.95 -2.27
N GLN A 73 -18.93 -11.95 -2.83
CA GLN A 73 -20.40 -11.96 -2.85
C GLN A 73 -20.93 -12.16 -1.42
N GLY A 74 -21.90 -11.33 -1.01
CA GLY A 74 -22.38 -11.27 0.38
C GLY A 74 -21.45 -10.50 1.33
N ALA A 75 -20.43 -9.83 0.79
CA ALA A 75 -19.65 -8.84 1.52
C ALA A 75 -20.57 -7.77 2.07
N LEU A 76 -20.48 -7.61 3.37
CA LEU A 76 -21.21 -6.65 4.16
C LEU A 76 -20.24 -5.52 4.50
N GLU A 77 -20.59 -4.28 4.18
CA GLU A 77 -19.74 -3.14 4.45
C GLU A 77 -20.24 -2.39 5.67
N VAL A 78 -19.30 -1.97 6.51
CA VAL A 78 -19.55 -0.99 7.56
C VAL A 78 -18.47 0.08 7.56
N GLN A 79 -18.89 1.32 7.81
CA GLN A 79 -17.97 2.41 8.07
C GLN A 79 -17.70 2.52 9.57
N CYS A 80 -16.44 2.47 9.97
CA CYS A 80 -16.03 2.72 11.34
C CYS A 80 -16.32 4.18 11.73
N GLN A 81 -17.20 4.39 12.71
CA GLN A 81 -17.57 5.73 13.18
C GLN A 81 -16.41 6.48 13.87
N SER A 82 -15.34 5.79 14.26
CA SER A 82 -14.19 6.38 14.95
C SER A 82 -13.12 6.90 13.97
N CYS A 83 -12.83 6.14 12.89
CA CYS A 83 -11.73 6.47 11.97
C CYS A 83 -12.13 6.58 10.50
N GLY A 84 -13.40 6.35 10.15
CA GLY A 84 -13.90 6.39 8.78
C GLY A 84 -13.56 5.16 7.93
N ALA A 85 -12.83 4.18 8.47
CA ALA A 85 -12.46 2.97 7.75
C ALA A 85 -13.67 2.21 7.20
N LEU A 86 -13.65 1.92 5.90
CA LEU A 86 -14.61 1.01 5.27
C LEU A 86 -14.07 -0.41 5.43
N VAL A 87 -14.76 -1.21 6.23
CA VAL A 87 -14.37 -2.57 6.60
C VAL A 87 -15.40 -3.55 6.06
N THR A 88 -14.90 -4.64 5.48
CA THR A 88 -15.73 -5.73 4.97
C THR A 88 -15.96 -6.80 6.02
N PHE A 89 -17.19 -7.31 6.07
CA PHE A 89 -17.69 -8.38 6.92
C PHE A 89 -18.16 -9.52 6.05
N THR A 90 -17.98 -10.74 6.54
CA THR A 90 -18.54 -11.94 5.93
C THR A 90 -19.46 -12.59 6.96
N PRO A 91 -20.74 -12.86 6.64
CA PRO A 91 -21.64 -13.58 7.53
C PRO A 91 -21.02 -14.90 8.04
N PRO A 92 -21.27 -15.31 9.30
CA PRO A 92 -22.25 -14.75 10.24
C PRO A 92 -21.70 -13.67 11.16
N GLU A 93 -20.54 -13.07 10.87
CA GLU A 93 -19.96 -12.02 11.74
C GLU A 93 -20.87 -10.78 11.81
N VAL A 94 -21.30 -10.43 13.03
CA VAL A 94 -22.15 -9.25 13.30
C VAL A 94 -21.44 -8.15 14.09
N ALA A 95 -20.26 -8.45 14.64
CA ALA A 95 -19.44 -7.49 15.38
C ALA A 95 -17.97 -7.88 15.29
N ARG A 96 -17.09 -6.88 15.21
CA ARG A 96 -15.64 -7.05 15.24
C ARG A 96 -14.94 -5.80 15.74
N GLN A 97 -13.67 -5.94 16.05
CA GLN A 97 -12.79 -4.81 16.27
C GLN A 97 -12.30 -4.22 14.93
N CYS A 98 -12.24 -2.89 14.85
CA CYS A 98 -11.65 -2.16 13.73
C CYS A 98 -10.13 -2.36 13.70
N ASP A 99 -9.59 -2.84 12.58
CA ASP A 99 -8.15 -3.08 12.40
C ASP A 99 -7.28 -1.82 12.38
N PHE A 100 -7.90 -0.65 12.17
CA PHE A 100 -7.19 0.62 12.05
C PHE A 100 -7.08 1.36 13.39
N CYS A 101 -8.19 1.44 14.13
CA CYS A 101 -8.27 2.25 15.36
C CYS A 101 -8.64 1.45 16.62
N GLY A 102 -8.92 0.16 16.49
CA GLY A 102 -9.29 -0.69 17.62
C GLY A 102 -10.71 -0.48 18.16
N ALA A 103 -11.53 0.38 17.55
CA ALA A 103 -12.92 0.60 17.95
C ALA A 103 -13.77 -0.66 17.73
N GLN A 104 -14.70 -0.92 18.65
CA GLN A 104 -15.69 -1.99 18.50
C GLN A 104 -16.74 -1.57 17.48
N ILE A 105 -16.88 -2.35 16.41
CA ILE A 105 -17.89 -2.13 15.38
C ILE A 105 -18.97 -3.20 15.54
N VAL A 106 -20.19 -2.76 15.79
CA VAL A 106 -21.39 -3.59 15.67
C VAL A 106 -21.99 -3.29 14.31
N ALA A 107 -22.04 -4.31 13.45
CA ALA A 107 -22.47 -4.13 12.08
C ALA A 107 -23.99 -3.89 12.04
N GLN A 108 -24.41 -2.77 11.46
CA GLN A 108 -25.64 -2.69 10.65
C GLN A 108 -25.18 -2.68 9.19
N PRO A 109 -24.65 -3.81 8.70
CA PRO A 109 -23.96 -3.80 7.44
C PRO A 109 -24.95 -3.59 6.28
N LYS A 110 -24.56 -2.78 5.31
CA LYS A 110 -25.22 -2.76 4.00
C LYS A 110 -24.53 -3.77 3.09
N ALA A 111 -25.24 -4.24 2.07
CA ALA A 111 -24.59 -4.93 0.96
C ALA A 111 -23.48 -4.02 0.42
N ALA A 112 -22.27 -4.55 0.29
CA ALA A 112 -21.16 -3.79 -0.26
C ALA A 112 -21.46 -3.44 -1.71
N ASP A 113 -21.31 -2.16 -2.06
CA ASP A 113 -21.46 -1.72 -3.44
C ASP A 113 -20.39 -2.40 -4.32
N PRO A 114 -20.69 -2.75 -5.57
CA PRO A 114 -19.66 -3.19 -6.51
C PRO A 114 -18.54 -2.15 -6.60
N ILE A 115 -17.29 -2.59 -6.64
CA ILE A 115 -16.13 -1.72 -6.82
C ILE A 115 -15.38 -2.10 -8.08
N LEU A 116 -14.51 -1.22 -8.54
CA LEU A 116 -13.52 -1.60 -9.55
C LEU A 116 -12.69 -2.76 -9.00
N ALA A 117 -12.69 -3.90 -9.70
CA ALA A 117 -11.88 -5.03 -9.28
C ALA A 117 -10.39 -4.63 -9.29
N PRO A 118 -9.60 -4.96 -8.25
CA PRO A 118 -8.16 -4.81 -8.34
C PRO A 118 -7.64 -5.63 -9.52
N GLU A 119 -6.78 -5.05 -10.35
CA GLU A 119 -6.13 -5.79 -11.44
C GLU A 119 -4.88 -6.54 -10.95
N GLY A 120 -4.28 -6.07 -9.85
CA GLY A 120 -3.08 -6.65 -9.25
C GLY A 120 -3.16 -6.77 -7.74
N VAL A 121 -2.36 -7.69 -7.20
CA VAL A 121 -2.12 -7.87 -5.77
C VAL A 121 -0.64 -8.08 -5.52
N LEU A 122 -0.09 -7.41 -4.51
CA LEU A 122 1.25 -7.67 -4.01
C LEU A 122 1.17 -8.73 -2.91
N PRO A 123 1.60 -9.99 -3.13
CA PRO A 123 1.39 -11.06 -2.17
C PRO A 123 2.17 -10.84 -0.88
N PHE A 124 1.60 -11.24 0.27
CA PHE A 124 2.32 -11.18 1.54
C PHE A 124 3.56 -12.08 1.50
N ARG A 125 4.69 -11.53 1.96
CA ARG A 125 5.95 -12.27 2.14
C ARG A 125 6.28 -12.53 3.61
N ILE A 126 5.73 -11.72 4.50
CA ILE A 126 5.97 -11.80 5.94
C ILE A 126 4.84 -12.61 6.55
N THR A 127 5.18 -13.73 7.21
CA THR A 127 4.20 -14.53 7.93
C THR A 127 3.79 -13.82 9.23
N GLN A 128 2.61 -14.15 9.75
CA GLN A 128 2.13 -13.62 11.04
C GLN A 128 3.14 -13.88 12.18
N GLN A 129 3.81 -15.03 12.15
CA GLN A 129 4.84 -15.39 13.12
C GLN A 129 6.06 -14.46 13.02
N GLN A 130 6.53 -14.16 11.80
CA GLN A 130 7.64 -13.23 11.56
C GLN A 130 7.29 -11.80 11.97
N ALA A 131 6.09 -11.33 11.64
CA ALA A 131 5.59 -10.02 12.06
C ALA A 131 5.57 -9.90 13.59
N SER A 132 5.04 -10.92 14.26
CA SER A 132 4.99 -10.98 15.73
C SER A 132 6.35 -11.00 16.38
N ALA A 133 7.28 -11.80 15.85
CA ALA A 133 8.65 -11.86 16.34
C ALA A 133 9.36 -10.50 16.19
N SER A 134 9.20 -9.85 15.03
CA SER A 134 9.78 -8.53 14.75
C SER A 134 9.22 -7.46 15.68
N LEU A 135 7.90 -7.45 15.91
CA LEU A 135 7.27 -6.52 16.86
C LEU A 135 7.77 -6.73 18.29
N ARG A 136 7.88 -7.99 18.74
CA ARG A 136 8.44 -8.31 20.07
C ARG A 136 9.87 -7.84 20.22
N GLN A 137 10.71 -8.06 19.22
CA GLN A 137 12.10 -7.64 19.21
C GLN A 137 12.22 -6.10 19.24
N TRP A 138 11.37 -5.40 18.48
CA TRP A 138 11.34 -3.94 18.54
C TRP A 138 10.89 -3.44 19.91
N LEU A 139 9.82 -4.01 20.48
CA LEU A 139 9.33 -3.63 21.82
C LEU A 139 10.36 -3.88 22.92
N SER A 140 11.10 -4.99 22.86
CA SER A 140 12.14 -5.29 23.87
C SER A 140 13.32 -4.32 23.83
N SER A 141 13.56 -3.65 22.69
CA SER A 141 14.57 -2.60 22.57
C SER A 141 14.17 -1.26 23.22
N ARG A 142 12.92 -1.10 23.65
CA ARG A 142 12.39 0.16 24.20
C ARG A 142 12.33 0.11 25.73
N TRP A 143 13.31 0.75 26.38
CA TRP A 143 13.45 0.78 27.83
C TRP A 143 12.19 1.28 28.56
N PHE A 144 11.47 2.24 27.99
CA PHE A 144 10.26 2.81 28.61
C PHE A 144 8.94 2.26 28.04
N ALA A 145 8.93 1.14 27.32
CA ALA A 145 7.68 0.59 26.81
C ALA A 145 6.81 0.00 27.95
N PRO A 146 5.55 0.47 28.12
CA PRO A 146 4.59 -0.15 29.04
C PRO A 146 4.50 -1.68 28.87
N ASN A 147 4.43 -2.42 29.98
CA ASN A 147 4.26 -3.88 29.94
C ASN A 147 3.00 -4.32 29.16
N ALA A 148 1.96 -3.48 29.15
CA ALA A 148 0.74 -3.70 28.36
C ALA A 148 1.02 -3.87 26.85
N LEU A 149 2.04 -3.18 26.30
CA LEU A 149 2.41 -3.31 24.88
C LEU A 149 2.93 -4.71 24.52
N LYS A 150 3.50 -5.43 25.48
CA LYS A 150 3.96 -6.81 25.25
C LYS A 150 2.79 -7.77 24.96
N HIS A 151 1.59 -7.49 25.49
CA HIS A 151 0.38 -8.26 25.20
C HIS A 151 -0.13 -8.05 23.77
N PHE A 152 0.07 -6.87 23.19
CA PHE A 152 -0.27 -6.59 21.79
C PHE A 152 0.67 -7.27 20.79
N ALA A 153 1.79 -7.83 21.26
CA ALA A 153 2.71 -8.60 20.42
C ALA A 153 2.43 -10.11 20.43
N GLN A 154 1.22 -10.53 20.83
CA GLN A 154 0.75 -11.90 20.63
C GLN A 154 0.41 -12.14 19.16
N PRO A 155 0.60 -13.35 18.61
CA PRO A 155 0.40 -13.60 17.19
C PRO A 155 -1.03 -13.30 16.75
N ASP A 156 -1.99 -13.68 17.58
CA ASP A 156 -3.41 -13.49 17.33
C ASP A 156 -3.85 -12.01 17.33
N ALA A 157 -3.01 -11.10 17.83
CA ALA A 157 -3.28 -9.67 17.86
C ALA A 157 -2.78 -8.92 16.62
N ILE A 158 -2.01 -9.58 15.74
CA ILE A 158 -1.47 -8.99 14.52
C ILE A 158 -2.19 -9.61 13.32
N HIS A 159 -2.81 -8.78 12.50
CA HIS A 159 -3.50 -9.20 11.29
C HIS A 159 -2.89 -8.52 10.06
N GLY A 160 -2.78 -9.26 8.95
CA GLY A 160 -2.47 -8.67 7.66
C GLY A 160 -3.70 -8.02 7.05
N ILE A 161 -3.50 -6.87 6.41
CA ILE A 161 -4.53 -6.16 5.67
C ILE A 161 -4.00 -5.71 4.31
N TYR A 162 -4.75 -5.99 3.26
CA TYR A 162 -4.52 -5.41 1.94
C TYR A 162 -5.07 -3.99 1.91
N ILE A 163 -4.21 -3.05 1.54
CA ILE A 163 -4.55 -1.64 1.35
C ILE A 163 -4.61 -1.36 -0.15
N PRO A 164 -5.68 -0.73 -0.66
CA PRO A 164 -5.81 -0.42 -2.08
C PRO A 164 -4.92 0.77 -2.46
N PHE A 165 -4.33 0.69 -3.64
CA PHE A 165 -3.54 1.75 -4.27
C PHE A 165 -4.01 1.92 -5.72
N TRP A 166 -3.94 3.15 -6.21
CA TRP A 166 -3.90 3.46 -7.63
C TRP A 166 -2.44 3.58 -8.05
N THR A 167 -2.08 2.94 -9.16
CA THR A 167 -0.77 3.11 -9.81
C THR A 167 -0.96 4.03 -11.01
N TYR A 168 -0.08 5.02 -11.15
CA TYR A 168 -0.12 5.95 -12.27
C TYR A 168 1.25 6.07 -12.94
N ASP A 169 1.24 5.99 -14.26
CA ASP A 169 2.38 6.40 -15.07
C ASP A 169 2.17 7.83 -15.53
N THR A 170 3.22 8.64 -15.46
CA THR A 170 3.13 10.04 -15.87
C THR A 170 4.40 10.53 -16.53
N ASN A 171 4.22 11.24 -17.63
CA ASN A 171 5.28 12.01 -18.25
C ASN A 171 5.13 13.48 -17.85
N THR A 172 6.14 13.99 -17.16
CA THR A 172 6.19 15.40 -16.77
C THR A 172 7.04 16.19 -17.74
N GLN A 173 6.60 17.41 -18.06
CA GLN A 173 7.37 18.39 -18.81
C GLN A 173 7.32 19.72 -18.06
N SER A 174 8.48 20.17 -17.58
CA SER A 174 8.62 21.41 -16.82
C SER A 174 9.54 22.38 -17.55
N TYR A 175 9.13 23.63 -17.64
CA TYR A 175 9.94 24.72 -18.17
C TYR A 175 10.51 25.51 -17.00
N TYR A 176 11.79 25.86 -17.05
CA TYR A 176 12.42 26.69 -16.02
C TYR A 176 13.18 27.86 -16.64
N THR A 177 13.26 28.93 -15.85
CA THR A 177 14.10 30.10 -16.06
C THR A 177 14.76 30.42 -14.72
N GLY A 178 16.05 30.73 -14.72
CA GLY A 178 16.80 31.06 -13.52
C GLY A 178 18.21 31.50 -13.87
N GLU A 179 19.11 31.46 -12.88
CA GLU A 179 20.51 31.85 -13.07
C GLU A 179 21.44 30.67 -12.81
N ARG A 180 22.42 30.46 -13.70
CA ARG A 180 23.52 29.49 -13.52
C ARG A 180 24.74 30.21 -12.95
N GLY A 181 25.15 29.79 -11.76
CA GLY A 181 26.38 30.27 -11.13
C GLY A 181 27.60 29.45 -11.57
N GLU A 182 28.63 30.12 -12.10
CA GLU A 182 29.95 29.54 -12.34
C GLU A 182 30.94 30.10 -11.32
N HIS A 183 31.63 29.20 -10.61
CA HIS A 183 32.60 29.59 -9.60
C HIS A 183 33.96 29.88 -10.23
N TYR A 184 34.57 30.99 -9.83
CA TYR A 184 35.93 31.34 -10.18
C TYR A 184 36.68 31.83 -8.95
N TYR A 185 38.00 31.69 -8.95
CA TYR A 185 38.85 32.09 -7.83
C TYR A 185 39.69 33.31 -8.22
N VAL A 186 39.75 34.28 -7.32
CA VAL A 186 40.58 35.47 -7.47
C VAL A 186 41.57 35.52 -6.31
N THR A 187 42.83 35.79 -6.63
CA THR A 187 43.85 36.09 -5.63
C THR A 187 43.61 37.48 -5.06
N GLU A 188 43.20 37.58 -3.81
CA GLU A 188 43.07 38.85 -3.10
C GLU A 188 44.26 39.04 -2.16
N THR A 189 44.82 40.25 -2.18
CA THR A 189 45.88 40.63 -1.24
C THR A 189 45.24 41.35 -0.06
N TYR A 190 45.59 40.95 1.17
CA TYR A 190 45.13 41.59 2.38
C TYR A 190 46.30 41.82 3.34
N THR A 191 46.14 42.83 4.19
CA THR A 191 47.11 43.12 5.25
C THR A 191 46.75 42.32 6.49
N ASP A 192 47.72 41.56 6.99
CA ASP A 192 47.62 40.78 8.21
C ASP A 192 48.71 41.22 9.19
N ARG A 193 48.62 40.83 10.46
CA ARG A 193 49.71 41.01 11.42
C ARG A 193 50.43 39.70 11.67
N ASP A 194 51.75 39.72 11.61
CA ASP A 194 52.55 38.56 12.01
C ASP A 194 52.56 38.38 13.54
N SER A 195 53.16 37.29 14.01
CA SER A 195 53.31 37.00 15.44
C SER A 195 54.16 38.02 16.22
N GLN A 196 54.81 38.95 15.52
CA GLN A 196 55.63 40.03 16.07
C GLN A 196 54.91 41.39 16.01
N GLY A 197 53.66 41.43 15.50
CA GLY A 197 52.83 42.64 15.42
C GLY A 197 53.06 43.51 14.18
N ASN A 198 53.91 43.09 13.24
CA ASN A 198 54.20 43.85 12.02
C ASN A 198 53.12 43.61 10.96
N SER A 199 52.82 44.65 10.17
CA SER A 199 51.87 44.53 9.06
C SER A 199 52.54 43.84 7.87
N VAL A 200 52.01 42.69 7.46
CA VAL A 200 52.50 41.89 6.33
C VAL A 200 51.41 41.72 5.27
N GLN A 201 51.78 41.79 4.00
CA GLN A 201 50.86 41.49 2.89
C GLN A 201 50.79 39.98 2.69
N ARG A 202 49.58 39.43 2.67
CA ARG A 202 49.32 38.01 2.38
C ARG A 202 48.31 37.90 1.26
N THR A 203 48.36 36.80 0.51
CA THR A 203 47.38 36.48 -0.51
C THR A 203 46.49 35.34 -0.06
N ARG A 204 45.23 35.36 -0.48
CA ARG A 204 44.30 34.25 -0.34
C ARG A 204 43.49 34.07 -1.62
N GLN A 205 43.11 32.84 -1.92
CA GLN A 205 42.15 32.56 -2.98
C GLN A 205 40.74 32.81 -2.43
N VAL A 206 40.00 33.72 -3.05
CA VAL A 206 38.61 33.99 -2.71
C VAL A 206 37.73 33.47 -3.84
N ARG A 207 36.73 32.65 -3.47
CA ARG A 207 35.73 32.12 -4.41
C ARG A 207 34.68 33.19 -4.69
N HIS A 208 34.54 33.53 -5.96
CA HIS A 208 33.47 34.38 -6.48
C HIS A 208 32.51 33.52 -7.32
N THR A 209 31.29 34.00 -7.51
CA THR A 209 30.29 33.34 -8.36
C THR A 209 29.85 34.32 -9.44
N ARG A 210 29.97 33.92 -10.70
CA ARG A 210 29.45 34.67 -11.83
C ARG A 210 28.12 34.05 -12.25
N TRP A 211 27.07 34.86 -12.25
CA TRP A 211 25.72 34.44 -12.61
C TRP A 211 25.44 34.73 -14.09
N TYR A 212 24.74 33.81 -14.75
CA TYR A 212 24.29 33.93 -16.12
C TYR A 212 22.84 33.47 -16.22
N ASP A 213 22.02 34.11 -17.06
CA ASP A 213 20.68 33.64 -17.34
C ASP A 213 20.70 32.22 -17.89
N ALA A 214 19.78 31.38 -17.41
CA ALA A 214 19.62 30.00 -17.80
C ALA A 214 18.13 29.67 -17.93
N SER A 215 17.79 28.94 -18.97
CA SER A 215 16.43 28.44 -19.16
C SER A 215 16.47 27.08 -19.86
N GLY A 216 15.44 26.28 -19.66
CA GLY A 216 15.33 25.02 -20.37
C GLY A 216 14.04 24.27 -20.07
N THR A 217 13.95 23.09 -20.67
CA THR A 217 12.85 22.14 -20.47
C THR A 217 13.43 20.89 -19.84
N VAL A 218 12.80 20.42 -18.76
CA VAL A 218 13.10 19.14 -18.12
C VAL A 218 11.91 18.23 -18.33
N THR A 219 12.16 17.06 -18.90
CA THR A 219 11.18 15.99 -19.01
C THR A 219 11.55 14.84 -18.10
N ARG A 220 10.58 14.27 -17.37
CA ARG A 220 10.78 13.04 -16.60
C ARG A 220 9.59 12.11 -16.74
N TRP A 221 9.88 10.86 -17.06
CA TRP A 221 8.94 9.75 -16.96
C TRP A 221 8.94 9.22 -15.53
N PHE A 222 7.76 8.95 -15.02
CA PHE A 222 7.52 8.23 -13.78
C PHE A 222 6.66 7.02 -14.10
N ASP A 223 7.07 5.89 -13.55
CA ASP A 223 6.49 4.57 -13.72
C ASP A 223 5.98 4.14 -12.35
N ASP A 224 4.76 3.61 -12.28
CA ASP A 224 4.17 3.06 -11.06
C ASP A 224 4.16 4.03 -9.85
N ILE A 225 3.73 5.27 -10.03
CA ILE A 225 3.48 6.15 -8.88
C ILE A 225 2.32 5.60 -8.07
N LEU A 226 2.58 5.24 -6.82
CA LEU A 226 1.58 4.73 -5.88
C LEU A 226 0.82 5.87 -5.20
N VAL A 227 -0.49 5.88 -5.38
CA VAL A 227 -1.42 6.77 -4.66
C VAL A 227 -2.30 5.89 -3.77
N PRO A 228 -2.18 5.97 -2.44
CA PRO A 228 -3.04 5.20 -1.56
C PRO A 228 -4.50 5.56 -1.76
N ALA A 229 -5.34 4.57 -2.03
CA ALA A 229 -6.78 4.77 -2.17
C ALA A 229 -7.52 4.65 -0.82
N THR A 230 -6.86 5.11 0.25
CA THR A 230 -7.35 5.03 1.64
C THR A 230 -7.11 6.36 2.37
N ALA A 231 -8.10 6.79 3.13
CA ALA A 231 -8.03 7.87 4.10
C ALA A 231 -7.92 7.37 5.56
N SER A 232 -7.97 6.05 5.78
CA SER A 232 -7.93 5.44 7.13
C SER A 232 -6.55 5.45 7.78
N LEU A 233 -5.49 5.66 6.98
CA LEU A 233 -4.11 5.63 7.42
C LEU A 233 -3.42 6.96 7.07
N PRO A 234 -2.61 7.54 7.97
CA PRO A 234 -1.84 8.75 7.65
C PRO A 234 -0.87 8.50 6.49
N GLN A 235 -0.89 9.38 5.49
CA GLN A 235 -0.07 9.25 4.28
C GLN A 235 1.43 9.07 4.59
N ASN A 236 1.97 9.85 5.51
CA ASN A 236 3.38 9.76 5.92
C ASN A 236 3.78 8.39 6.52
N ARG A 237 2.82 7.60 7.03
CA ARG A 237 3.06 6.24 7.51
C ARG A 237 3.10 5.24 6.37
N LEU A 238 2.31 5.45 5.33
CA LEU A 238 2.30 4.63 4.12
C LEU A 238 3.57 4.88 3.29
N GLU A 239 3.94 6.15 3.11
CA GLU A 239 5.19 6.55 2.45
C GLU A 239 6.43 6.00 3.18
N ALA A 240 6.38 5.88 4.52
CA ALA A 240 7.48 5.28 5.29
C ALA A 240 7.65 3.76 5.09
N LEU A 241 6.68 3.09 4.45
CA LEU A 241 6.78 1.67 4.08
C LEU A 241 7.38 1.49 2.68
N GLU A 242 7.49 2.56 1.89
CA GLU A 242 8.07 2.53 0.55
C GLU A 242 9.61 2.41 0.58
N PRO A 243 10.23 1.86 -0.48
CA PRO A 243 9.61 1.38 -1.72
C PRO A 243 8.96 -0.01 -1.59
N TRP A 244 7.81 -0.20 -2.25
CA TRP A 244 7.18 -1.51 -2.42
C TRP A 244 7.85 -2.29 -3.56
N ASP A 245 7.90 -3.61 -3.45
CA ASP A 245 8.49 -4.50 -4.47
C ASP A 245 7.49 -4.80 -5.58
N LEU A 246 7.20 -3.81 -6.43
CA LEU A 246 6.18 -3.90 -7.46
C LEU A 246 6.50 -4.92 -8.57
N ALA A 247 7.77 -5.30 -8.74
CA ALA A 247 8.18 -6.38 -9.63
C ALA A 247 7.56 -7.74 -9.25
N GLU A 248 7.02 -7.86 -8.04
CA GLU A 248 6.40 -9.06 -7.50
C GLU A 248 4.88 -9.03 -7.50
N LEU A 249 4.29 -7.97 -8.07
CA LEU A 249 2.86 -7.91 -8.35
C LEU A 249 2.42 -9.14 -9.13
N LYS A 250 1.26 -9.67 -8.75
CA LYS A 250 0.58 -10.76 -9.44
C LYS A 250 -0.78 -10.26 -9.91
N PRO A 251 -1.32 -10.79 -11.02
CA PRO A 251 -2.72 -10.61 -11.35
C PRO A 251 -3.58 -10.94 -10.13
N TYR A 252 -4.61 -10.14 -9.91
CA TYR A 252 -5.48 -10.34 -8.77
C TYR A 252 -6.18 -11.71 -8.83
N ASP A 253 -5.99 -12.51 -7.78
CA ASP A 253 -6.76 -13.72 -7.53
C ASP A 253 -7.35 -13.61 -6.11
N PRO A 254 -8.68 -13.79 -5.91
CA PRO A 254 -9.29 -13.77 -4.59
C PRO A 254 -8.67 -14.74 -3.58
N ALA A 255 -7.94 -15.76 -4.03
CA ALA A 255 -7.25 -16.73 -3.18
C ALA A 255 -6.23 -16.06 -2.26
N PHE A 256 -5.57 -14.99 -2.71
CA PHE A 256 -4.63 -14.22 -1.91
C PHE A 256 -5.29 -13.56 -0.69
N LEU A 257 -6.60 -13.33 -0.73
CA LEU A 257 -7.35 -12.73 0.38
C LEU A 257 -7.84 -13.78 1.38
N SER A 258 -7.69 -15.08 1.12
CA SER A 258 -8.17 -16.11 2.04
C SER A 258 -7.41 -16.06 3.37
N GLY A 259 -8.10 -15.71 4.46
CA GLY A 259 -7.49 -15.51 5.79
C GLY A 259 -6.94 -14.10 6.02
N TYR A 260 -7.03 -13.21 5.04
CA TYR A 260 -6.62 -11.81 5.14
C TYR A 260 -7.81 -10.86 5.07
N LYS A 261 -7.59 -9.65 5.59
CA LYS A 261 -8.54 -8.55 5.47
C LYS A 261 -8.14 -7.71 4.26
N ALA A 262 -9.12 -7.10 3.61
CA ALA A 262 -8.87 -6.15 2.54
C ALA A 262 -9.71 -4.90 2.77
N GLN A 263 -9.08 -3.74 2.59
CA GLN A 263 -9.76 -2.46 2.61
C GLN A 263 -10.33 -2.15 1.21
N ARG A 264 -11.51 -1.54 1.18
CA ARG A 264 -12.11 -1.00 -0.05
C ARG A 264 -11.54 0.39 -0.35
N TYR A 265 -11.61 0.79 -1.62
CA TYR A 265 -11.27 2.14 -2.05
C TYR A 265 -12.12 3.16 -1.28
N GLN A 266 -11.46 4.18 -0.74
CA GLN A 266 -12.10 5.36 -0.14
C GLN A 266 -11.83 6.62 -0.96
N VAL A 267 -10.80 6.57 -1.81
CA VAL A 267 -10.48 7.60 -2.78
C VAL A 267 -10.76 6.97 -4.14
N ASP A 268 -11.68 7.58 -4.88
CA ASP A 268 -12.01 7.16 -6.23
C ASP A 268 -10.81 7.40 -7.17
N LEU A 269 -10.86 6.82 -8.36
CA LEU A 269 -9.82 6.98 -9.38
C LEU A 269 -9.69 8.44 -9.89
N ALA A 270 -10.72 9.28 -9.66
CA ALA A 270 -10.87 10.64 -10.17
C ALA A 270 -11.07 11.67 -9.05
#